data_AF-A0A2N5TVG8-F1
#
_entry.id   AF-A0A2N5TVG8-F1
#
_cell.length_a   1.000
_cell.length_b   1.000
_cell.length_c   1.000
_cell.angle_alpha   90.00
_cell.angle_beta   90.00
_cell.angle_gamma   90.00
#
_symmetry.space_group_name_H-M   'P 1'
#
loop_
_entity.id
_entity.type
_entity.pdbx_description
1 polymer ?
#
loop_
_entity_poly.entity_id
_entity_poly.type
_entity_poly.pdbx_seq_one_letter_code
_entity_poly.pdbx_strand_id
1 'polypeptide(L)'
;MPRETEHAKAIKRMTQIIRAQINGSIINSLWKEPNEDSSGEESDLGDALVALIHLKKRRYMKERVCIIRAPNIGSFLLDLDEACFKQEFQMTQNSFYQLLDKIKSHPVFHNQSNIPQRPVKDQLMVTLKRMGTFGNGSSVGMLS
;
A
#
# COMPACT_ATOMS: atom_id res chain seq x y z
N MET A 1 -14.52 -22.59 -20.54
CA MET A 1 -15.28 -21.34 -20.36
C MET A 1 -14.64 -20.52 -19.24
N PRO A 2 -13.95 -19.40 -19.51
CA PRO A 2 -13.31 -18.59 -18.47
C PRO A 2 -14.38 -17.86 -17.65
N ARG A 3 -14.42 -18.07 -16.32
CA ARG A 3 -15.32 -17.35 -15.41
C ARG A 3 -14.78 -15.94 -15.18
N GLU A 4 -15.54 -14.92 -15.58
CA GLU A 4 -15.21 -13.54 -15.24
C GLU A 4 -15.25 -13.34 -13.72
N THR A 5 -14.16 -12.83 -13.16
CA THR A 5 -14.04 -12.58 -11.71
C THR A 5 -14.94 -11.41 -11.27
N GLU A 6 -15.43 -11.43 -10.03
CA GLU A 6 -16.29 -10.36 -9.48
C GLU A 6 -15.63 -8.98 -9.57
N HIS A 7 -14.29 -8.93 -9.45
CA HIS A 7 -13.50 -7.73 -9.66
C HIS A 7 -13.61 -7.18 -11.10
N ALA A 8 -13.58 -8.07 -12.11
CA ALA A 8 -13.74 -7.67 -13.51
C ALA A 8 -15.15 -7.10 -13.78
N LYS A 9 -16.18 -7.69 -13.16
CA LYS A 9 -17.57 -7.19 -13.24
C LYS A 9 -17.72 -5.81 -12.59
N ALA A 10 -17.10 -5.60 -11.42
CA ALA A 10 -17.10 -4.31 -10.73
C ALA A 10 -16.41 -3.22 -11.58
N ILE A 11 -15.27 -3.52 -12.20
CA ILE A 11 -14.59 -2.59 -13.12
C ILE A 11 -15.48 -2.23 -14.30
N LYS A 12 -16.15 -3.21 -14.93
CA LYS A 12 -17.07 -2.95 -16.04
C LYS A 12 -18.21 -2.01 -15.62
N ARG A 13 -18.83 -2.25 -14.46
CA ARG A 13 -19.90 -1.39 -13.91
C ARG A 13 -19.42 0.03 -13.65
N MET A 14 -18.26 0.20 -13.00
CA MET A 14 -17.67 1.53 -12.75
C MET A 14 -17.36 2.26 -14.06
N THR A 15 -16.83 1.53 -15.05
CA THR A 15 -16.52 2.10 -16.37
C THR A 15 -17.78 2.56 -17.11
N GLN A 16 -18.89 1.83 -16.99
CA GLN A 16 -20.19 2.21 -17.57
C GLN A 16 -20.78 3.46 -16.91
N ILE A 17 -20.71 3.56 -15.57
CA ILE A 17 -21.20 4.73 -14.82
C ILE A 17 -20.40 5.98 -15.21
N ILE A 18 -19.06 5.87 -15.28
CA ILE A 18 -18.19 6.98 -15.68
C ILE A 18 -18.53 7.43 -17.11
N ARG A 19 -18.74 6.50 -18.05
CA ARG A 19 -19.14 6.83 -19.43
C ARG A 19 -20.50 7.54 -19.48
N ALA A 20 -21.47 7.11 -18.69
CA ALA A 20 -22.79 7.73 -18.64
C ALA A 20 -22.74 9.17 -18.06
N GLN A 21 -21.94 9.38 -17.01
CA GLN A 21 -21.77 10.70 -16.41
C GLN A 21 -21.02 11.66 -17.33
N ILE A 22 -19.97 11.19 -18.00
CA ILE A 22 -19.22 11.99 -18.98
C ILE A 22 -20.13 12.37 -20.15
N ASN A 23 -20.86 11.41 -20.73
CA ASN A 23 -21.77 11.70 -21.84
C ASN A 23 -22.89 12.66 -21.42
N GLY A 24 -23.50 12.49 -20.24
CA GLY A 24 -24.55 13.38 -19.75
C GLY A 24 -24.07 14.79 -19.41
N SER A 25 -22.91 14.92 -18.76
CA SER A 25 -22.34 16.22 -18.38
C SER A 25 -21.80 16.99 -19.59
N ILE A 26 -21.17 16.30 -20.55
CA ILE A 26 -20.65 16.91 -21.78
C ILE A 26 -21.79 17.31 -22.72
N ILE A 27 -22.84 16.48 -22.87
CA ILE A 27 -24.01 16.85 -23.67
C ILE A 27 -24.72 18.06 -23.06
N ASN A 28 -24.87 18.15 -21.73
CA ASN A 28 -25.47 19.33 -21.10
C ASN A 28 -24.64 20.62 -21.28
N SER A 29 -23.31 20.53 -21.34
CA SER A 29 -22.47 21.69 -21.69
C SER A 29 -22.45 22.00 -23.20
N LEU A 30 -22.81 21.02 -24.05
CA LEU A 30 -22.86 21.14 -25.51
C LEU A 30 -24.10 21.90 -26.01
N TRP A 31 -25.21 21.85 -25.27
CA TRP A 31 -26.48 22.53 -25.64
C TRP A 31 -26.67 23.90 -24.98
N LYS A 32 -25.68 24.43 -24.26
CA LYS A 32 -25.68 25.87 -23.95
C LYS A 32 -25.25 26.60 -25.21
N GLU A 33 -26.21 27.24 -25.88
CA GLU A 33 -25.97 27.98 -27.11
C GLU A 33 -24.80 28.96 -26.95
N PRO A 34 -23.94 29.09 -27.99
CA PRO A 34 -22.84 30.02 -27.96
C PRO A 34 -23.39 31.44 -28.03
N ASN A 35 -23.04 32.29 -27.06
CA ASN A 35 -23.03 33.71 -27.34
C ASN A 35 -21.95 33.94 -28.41
N GLU A 36 -22.35 34.46 -29.57
CA GLU A 36 -21.47 34.91 -30.63
C GLU A 36 -20.53 35.97 -30.05
N ASP A 37 -19.29 35.58 -29.75
CA ASP A 37 -18.07 36.42 -29.69
C ASP A 37 -16.97 35.67 -28.90
N SER A 38 -16.37 34.60 -29.45
CA SER A 38 -15.03 34.19 -28.99
C SER A 38 -14.33 33.27 -29.99
N SER A 39 -13.60 33.87 -30.93
CA SER A 39 -12.82 33.21 -31.96
C SER A 39 -11.41 32.80 -31.49
N GLY A 40 -11.29 32.05 -30.39
CA GLY A 40 -9.98 31.65 -29.87
C GLY A 40 -9.91 30.44 -28.92
N GLU A 41 -11.02 30.00 -28.33
CA GLU A 41 -11.00 29.09 -27.16
C GLU A 41 -11.16 27.59 -27.51
N GLU A 42 -11.42 27.25 -28.78
CA GLU A 42 -11.69 25.86 -29.20
C GLU A 42 -10.43 24.99 -29.26
N SER A 43 -9.26 25.61 -29.50
CA SER A 43 -7.95 24.91 -29.54
C SER A 43 -7.52 24.43 -28.16
N ASP A 44 -7.64 25.29 -27.14
CA ASP A 44 -7.24 24.97 -25.76
C ASP A 44 -8.14 23.88 -25.14
N LEU A 45 -9.42 23.86 -25.50
CA LEU A 45 -10.35 22.82 -25.07
C LEU A 45 -10.00 21.45 -25.68
N GLY A 46 -9.61 21.43 -26.95
CA GLY A 46 -9.15 20.22 -27.63
C GLY A 46 -7.92 19.62 -26.96
N ASP A 47 -6.93 20.45 -26.64
CA ASP A 47 -5.69 20.05 -25.98
C ASP A 47 -5.93 19.54 -24.55
N ALA A 48 -6.82 20.18 -23.80
CA ALA A 48 -7.24 19.72 -22.47
C ALA A 48 -7.90 18.33 -22.51
N LEU A 49 -8.70 18.05 -23.55
CA LEU A 49 -9.36 16.75 -23.74
C LEU A 49 -8.33 15.65 -24.03
N VAL A 50 -7.36 15.94 -24.91
CA VAL A 50 -6.27 15.02 -25.26
C VAL A 50 -5.39 14.73 -24.04
N ALA A 51 -5.10 15.75 -23.22
CA ALA A 51 -4.37 15.60 -21.97
C ALA A 51 -5.12 14.71 -20.97
N LEU A 52 -6.44 14.89 -20.80
CA LEU A 52 -7.26 14.06 -19.91
C LEU A 52 -7.32 12.60 -20.36
N ILE A 53 -7.40 12.35 -21.67
CA ILE A 53 -7.36 10.98 -22.23
C ILE A 53 -6.00 10.32 -21.94
N HIS A 54 -4.90 11.06 -22.14
CA HIS A 54 -3.56 10.57 -21.82
C HIS A 54 -3.38 10.30 -20.32
N LEU A 55 -3.92 11.17 -19.47
CA LEU A 55 -3.90 11.05 -18.01
C LEU A 55 -4.68 9.79 -17.56
N LYS A 56 -5.89 9.59 -18.06
CA LYS A 56 -6.74 8.43 -17.71
C LYS A 56 -6.17 7.10 -18.19
N LYS A 57 -5.38 7.09 -19.27
CA LYS A 57 -4.70 5.89 -19.78
C LYS A 57 -3.48 5.49 -18.94
N ARG A 58 -2.91 6.40 -18.15
CA ARG A 58 -1.73 6.13 -17.30
C ARG A 58 -2.17 5.88 -15.85
N ARG A 59 -1.86 4.70 -15.30
CA ARG A 59 -2.13 4.38 -13.88
C ARG A 59 -1.28 5.25 -12.92
N TYR A 60 -0.10 5.69 -13.36
CA TYR A 60 0.81 6.51 -12.58
C TYR A 60 1.38 7.64 -13.46
N MET A 61 1.45 8.86 -12.91
CA MET A 61 1.96 10.05 -13.62
C MET A 61 3.48 10.16 -13.63
N LYS A 62 4.14 9.35 -12.81
CA LYS A 62 5.59 9.28 -12.68
C LYS A 62 6.01 7.82 -12.78
N GLU A 63 7.18 7.59 -13.35
CA GLU A 63 7.79 6.27 -13.36
C GLU A 63 7.89 5.72 -11.94
N ARG A 64 7.49 4.46 -11.76
CA ARG A 64 7.62 3.77 -10.49
C ARG A 64 9.10 3.49 -10.27
N VAL A 65 9.74 4.22 -9.37
CA VAL A 65 11.08 3.87 -8.89
C VAL A 65 10.97 2.53 -8.14
N CYS A 66 11.82 1.58 -8.49
CA CYS A 66 11.94 0.35 -7.73
C CYS A 66 12.46 0.70 -6.32
N ILE A 67 11.61 0.53 -5.30
CA ILE A 67 12.07 0.62 -3.92
C ILE A 67 12.69 -0.73 -3.59
N ILE A 68 14.00 -0.73 -3.35
CA ILE A 68 14.74 -1.92 -2.94
C ILE A 68 14.10 -2.43 -1.65
N ARG A 69 13.76 -3.73 -1.65
CA ARG A 69 13.20 -4.39 -0.47
C ARG A 69 14.24 -4.34 0.65
N ALA A 70 13.80 -4.00 1.86
CA ALA A 70 14.68 -4.00 3.02
C ALA A 70 15.46 -5.33 3.14
N PRO A 71 16.74 -5.29 3.52
CA PRO A 71 17.55 -6.49 3.71
C PRO A 71 16.92 -7.42 4.76
N ASN A 72 17.37 -8.68 4.79
CA ASN A 72 16.89 -9.63 5.78
C ASN A 72 17.34 -9.21 7.19
N ILE A 73 16.46 -8.48 7.85
CA ILE A 73 16.66 -7.88 9.17
C ILE A 73 16.80 -8.93 10.28
N GLY A 74 16.36 -10.17 10.03
CA GLY A 74 16.31 -11.21 11.04
C GLY A 74 17.67 -11.57 11.63
N SER A 75 18.75 -11.59 10.84
CA SER A 75 20.09 -11.91 11.36
C SER A 75 20.66 -10.78 12.21
N PHE A 76 20.61 -9.55 11.69
CA PHE A 76 21.19 -8.37 12.35
C PHE A 76 20.61 -8.13 13.75
N LEU A 77 19.30 -8.31 13.93
CA LEU A 77 18.64 -8.03 15.20
C LEU A 77 18.89 -9.09 16.28
N LEU A 78 19.46 -10.25 15.93
CA LEU A 78 19.81 -11.30 16.88
C LEU A 78 21.26 -11.22 17.34
N ASP A 79 22.10 -10.56 16.55
CA ASP A 79 23.51 -10.31 16.86
C ASP A 79 23.69 -9.04 17.72
N LEU A 80 22.58 -8.43 18.17
CA LEU A 80 22.58 -7.29 19.07
C LEU A 80 23.11 -7.69 20.46
N ASP A 81 23.87 -6.78 21.07
CA ASP A 81 24.19 -6.88 22.49
C ASP A 81 22.91 -6.84 23.35
N GLU A 82 22.95 -7.44 24.54
CA GLU A 82 21.80 -7.58 25.42
C GLU A 82 21.18 -6.20 25.77
N ALA A 83 22.02 -5.18 25.94
CA ALA A 83 21.57 -3.82 26.21
C ALA A 83 20.79 -3.24 25.01
N CYS A 84 21.33 -3.38 23.80
CA CYS A 84 20.67 -2.94 22.57
C CYS A 84 19.38 -3.73 22.30
N PHE A 85 19.40 -5.05 22.52
CA PHE A 85 18.23 -5.90 22.37
C PHE A 85 17.11 -5.49 23.33
N LYS A 86 17.45 -5.23 24.58
CA LYS A 86 16.49 -4.76 25.59
C LYS A 86 15.93 -3.38 25.25
N GLN A 87 16.74 -2.48 24.70
CA GLN A 87 16.26 -1.18 24.24
C GLN A 87 15.30 -1.32 23.06
N GLU A 88 15.62 -2.20 22.12
CA GLU A 88 14.90 -2.39 20.87
C GLU A 88 13.54 -3.09 21.06
N PHE A 89 13.53 -4.15 21.88
CA PHE A 89 12.39 -5.03 22.08
C PHE A 89 11.74 -4.92 23.47
N GLN A 90 12.29 -4.07 24.35
CA GLN A 90 11.81 -3.86 25.73
C GLN A 90 11.82 -5.15 26.58
N MET A 91 12.64 -6.13 26.21
CA MET A 91 12.79 -7.40 26.91
C MET A 91 14.18 -8.00 26.75
N THR A 92 14.58 -8.89 27.66
CA THR A 92 15.87 -9.59 27.57
C THR A 92 15.83 -10.71 26.53
N GLN A 93 16.98 -11.07 25.95
CA GLN A 93 17.08 -12.16 24.96
C GLN A 93 16.59 -13.49 25.54
N ASN A 94 16.98 -13.80 26.79
CA ASN A 94 16.52 -15.01 27.47
C ASN A 94 14.99 -15.07 27.58
N SER A 95 14.36 -13.97 27.99
CA SER A 95 12.89 -13.89 28.09
C SER A 95 12.22 -14.04 26.72
N PHE A 96 12.84 -13.47 25.68
CA PHE A 96 12.37 -13.60 24.31
C PHE A 96 12.37 -15.07 23.85
N TYR A 97 13.47 -15.79 24.07
CA TYR A 97 13.56 -17.21 23.68
C TYR A 97 12.61 -18.10 24.49
N GLN A 98 12.45 -17.84 25.80
CA GLN A 98 11.46 -18.54 26.62
C GLN A 98 10.03 -18.33 26.13
N LEU A 99 9.69 -17.10 25.72
CA LEU A 99 8.38 -16.80 25.14
C LEU A 99 8.22 -17.50 23.79
N LEU A 100 9.23 -17.41 22.93
CA LEU A 100 9.24 -18.06 21.63
C LEU A 100 9.00 -19.57 21.75
N ASP A 101 9.68 -20.25 22.67
CA ASP A 101 9.52 -21.68 22.88
C ASP A 101 8.11 -22.08 23.34
N LYS A 102 7.42 -21.20 24.07
CA LYS A 102 6.03 -21.42 24.50
C LYS A 102 5.02 -21.25 23.36
N ILE A 103 5.30 -20.37 22.40
CA ILE A 103 4.31 -19.98 21.37
C ILE A 103 4.59 -20.59 19.98
N LYS A 104 5.82 -21.06 19.71
CA LYS A 104 6.26 -21.48 18.37
C LYS A 104 5.45 -22.60 17.73
N SER A 105 4.79 -23.44 18.53
CA SER A 105 3.96 -24.57 18.08
C SER A 105 2.47 -24.27 18.06
N HIS A 106 2.06 -23.06 18.46
CA HIS A 106 0.65 -22.74 18.60
C HIS A 106 0.01 -22.55 17.20
N PRO A 107 -1.15 -23.17 16.92
CA PRO A 107 -1.76 -23.19 15.58
C PRO A 107 -2.06 -21.80 15.03
N VAL A 108 -2.29 -20.79 15.87
CA VAL A 108 -2.51 -19.40 15.46
C VAL A 108 -1.35 -18.82 14.63
N PHE A 109 -0.12 -19.31 14.82
CA PHE A 109 1.06 -18.84 14.09
C PHE A 109 1.36 -19.67 12.83
N HIS A 110 0.51 -20.64 12.51
CA HIS A 110 0.64 -21.50 11.33
C HIS A 110 -0.56 -21.30 10.41
N ASN A 111 -0.34 -20.74 9.22
CA ASN A 111 -1.36 -20.73 8.17
C ASN A 111 -1.40 -22.09 7.43
N GLN A 112 -2.59 -22.51 7.01
CA GLN A 112 -2.83 -23.71 6.19
C GLN A 112 -2.92 -23.40 4.69
N SER A 113 -2.24 -22.35 4.23
CA SER A 113 -2.28 -21.87 2.85
C SER A 113 -1.01 -22.29 2.08
N ASN A 114 -1.09 -22.16 0.76
CA ASN A 114 0.05 -22.44 -0.14
C ASN A 114 1.16 -21.36 -0.07
N ILE A 115 0.95 -20.27 0.68
CA ILE A 115 1.93 -19.20 0.84
C ILE A 115 2.57 -19.32 2.22
N PRO A 116 3.91 -19.52 2.30
CA PRO A 116 4.58 -19.70 3.57
C PRO A 116 4.48 -18.43 4.42
N GLN A 117 4.03 -18.60 5.66
CA GLN A 117 4.07 -17.54 6.66
C GLN A 117 5.51 -17.33 7.15
N ARG A 118 5.82 -16.10 7.57
CA ARG A 118 7.11 -15.79 8.22
C ARG A 118 7.32 -16.66 9.47
N PRO A 119 8.56 -17.01 9.83
CA PRO A 119 8.84 -17.70 11.09
C PRO A 119 8.22 -16.97 12.30
N VAL A 120 7.74 -17.72 13.30
CA VAL A 120 7.11 -17.16 14.51
C VAL A 120 8.02 -16.17 15.23
N LYS A 121 9.33 -16.45 15.21
CA LYS A 121 10.39 -15.57 15.73
C LYS A 121 10.36 -14.18 15.11
N ASP A 122 10.31 -14.08 13.79
CA ASP A 122 10.27 -12.80 13.07
C ASP A 122 8.98 -12.04 13.39
N GLN A 123 7.84 -12.75 13.46
CA GLN A 123 6.55 -12.17 13.82
C GLN A 123 6.57 -11.59 15.24
N LEU A 124 7.17 -12.31 16.18
CA LEU A 124 7.32 -11.86 17.57
C LEU A 124 8.22 -10.62 17.65
N MET A 125 9.34 -10.60 16.94
CA MET A 125 10.25 -9.44 16.90
C MET A 125 9.55 -8.18 16.38
N VAL A 126 8.81 -8.29 15.27
CA VAL A 126 8.04 -7.17 14.71
C VAL A 126 6.99 -6.68 15.70
N THR A 127 6.30 -7.61 16.37
CA THR A 127 5.27 -7.29 17.37
C THR A 127 5.86 -6.51 18.54
N LEU A 128 6.96 -6.99 19.11
CA LEU A 128 7.64 -6.35 20.25
C LEU A 128 8.18 -4.98 19.89
N LYS A 129 8.87 -4.85 18.76
CA LYS A 129 9.36 -3.55 18.27
C LYS A 129 8.19 -2.59 18.11
N ARG A 130 7.05 -3.03 17.55
CA ARG A 130 5.88 -2.16 17.35
C ARG A 130 5.20 -1.76 18.66
N MET A 131 5.13 -2.67 19.63
CA MET A 131 4.60 -2.39 20.96
C MET A 131 5.51 -1.44 21.75
N GLY A 132 6.83 -1.58 21.61
CA GLY A 132 7.82 -0.74 22.29
C GLY A 132 8.02 0.65 21.66
N THR A 133 7.61 0.86 20.40
CA THR A 133 7.86 2.13 19.66
C THR A 133 6.61 2.99 19.46
N PHE A 134 5.57 2.80 20.28
CA PHE A 134 4.32 3.55 20.10
C PHE A 134 4.49 5.04 20.45
N GLY A 135 4.78 5.85 19.43
CA GLY A 135 4.25 7.21 19.19
C GLY A 135 4.65 8.35 20.12
N ASN A 136 5.24 8.10 21.29
CA ASN A 136 5.41 9.15 22.29
C ASN A 136 6.69 9.98 22.11
N GLY A 137 7.47 9.74 21.05
CA GLY A 137 8.79 10.38 20.85
C GLY A 137 9.81 10.08 21.96
N SER A 138 9.44 9.27 22.96
CA SER A 138 10.26 8.96 24.15
C SER A 138 11.26 7.82 23.92
N SER A 139 11.29 7.23 22.72
CA SER A 139 12.24 6.18 22.36
C SER A 139 13.60 6.80 22.00
N VAL A 140 14.38 7.17 23.02
CA VAL A 140 15.77 7.63 22.86
C VAL A 140 16.68 6.42 22.63
N GLY A 141 17.47 6.47 21.54
CA GLY A 141 18.55 5.51 21.25
C GLY A 141 18.17 4.21 20.51
N MET A 142 17.02 4.18 19.83
CA MET A 142 16.70 3.07 18.91
C MET A 142 17.67 3.08 17.73
N LEU A 143 18.08 1.89 17.26
CA LEU A 143 18.88 1.77 16.05
C LEU A 143 18.02 2.18 14.84
N SER A 144 18.46 3.21 14.13
CA SER A 144 17.83 3.78 12.94
C SER A 144 18.32 3.12 11.65
#